data_AF-A0A2V9RL77-F1
#
_entry.id   AF-A0A2V9RL77-F1
#
_cell.length_a   1.000
_cell.length_b   1.000
_cell.length_c   1.000
_cell.angle_alpha   90.00
_cell.angle_beta   90.00
_cell.angle_gamma   90.00
#
_symmetry.space_group_name_H-M   'P 1'
#
loop_
_entity.id
_entity.type
_entity.pdbx_description
1 polymer ?
#
loop_
_entity_poly.entity_id
_entity_poly.type
_entity_poly.pdbx_seq_one_letter_code
_entity_poly.pdbx_strand_id
1 'polypeptide(L)'
;MIRVFIFLMVAFASCAAAEADGSWMKKVPPRDHERPSPFHEQSEAVAAGKRLFGAHCASCHGENAEGKKKKPALTSERVQQQATEGDIHWLLVNGNMGRGMPSWAKLPDPQLWQLIAYIKSLH
;
A
#
# COMPACT_ATOMS: atom_id res chain seq x y z
N MET A 1 9.18 -11.31 57.67
CA MET A 1 8.10 -11.56 56.68
C MET A 1 8.41 -10.76 55.42
N ILE A 2 9.11 -11.34 54.44
CA ILE A 2 9.44 -10.67 53.18
C ILE A 2 8.63 -11.37 52.08
N ARG A 3 7.61 -10.68 51.55
CA ARG A 3 6.82 -11.14 50.41
C ARG A 3 7.51 -10.68 49.13
N VAL A 4 8.21 -11.59 48.47
CA VAL A 4 8.79 -11.37 47.14
C VAL A 4 7.65 -11.47 46.13
N PHE A 5 7.22 -10.33 45.57
CA PHE A 5 6.31 -10.29 44.43
C PHE A 5 7.13 -10.52 43.16
N ILE A 6 7.10 -11.76 42.65
CA ILE A 6 7.65 -12.10 41.34
C ILE A 6 6.67 -11.55 40.29
N PHE A 7 7.00 -10.41 39.69
CA PHE A 7 6.34 -9.92 38.49
C PHE A 7 6.79 -10.79 37.31
N LEU A 8 5.91 -11.70 36.89
CA LEU A 8 6.07 -12.44 35.64
C LEU A 8 5.91 -11.45 34.48
N MET A 9 7.03 -10.95 33.93
CA MET A 9 7.01 -10.20 32.68
C MET A 9 6.66 -11.17 31.55
N VAL A 10 5.41 -11.14 31.10
CA VAL A 10 4.99 -11.77 29.85
C VAL A 10 5.57 -10.95 28.70
N ALA A 11 6.70 -11.41 28.16
CA ALA A 11 7.28 -10.84 26.96
C ALA A 11 6.39 -11.20 25.76
N PHE A 12 5.55 -10.26 25.33
CA PHE A 12 4.94 -10.29 24.00
C PHE A 12 6.05 -10.09 22.98
N ALA A 13 6.58 -11.19 22.44
CA ALA A 13 7.43 -11.17 21.26
C ALA A 13 6.56 -10.81 20.05
N SER A 14 6.35 -9.51 19.83
CA SER A 14 5.79 -9.01 18.58
C SER A 14 6.77 -9.35 17.46
N CYS A 15 6.39 -10.33 16.64
CA CYS A 15 7.04 -10.61 15.38
C CYS A 15 6.76 -9.43 14.44
N ALA A 16 7.54 -8.35 14.58
CA ALA A 16 7.45 -7.21 13.69
C ALA A 16 7.97 -7.65 12.32
N ALA A 17 7.04 -8.01 11.42
CA ALA A 17 7.35 -8.05 10.00
C ALA A 17 7.96 -6.69 9.63
N ALA A 18 9.13 -6.69 8.99
CA ALA A 18 9.78 -5.47 8.52
C ALA A 18 8.90 -4.83 7.45
N GLU A 19 7.97 -3.98 7.89
CA GLU A 19 7.12 -3.21 7.00
C GLU A 19 7.97 -2.25 6.17
N ALA A 20 7.50 -1.94 4.95
CA ALA A 20 8.08 -0.85 4.20
C ALA A 20 7.93 0.46 5.01
N ASP A 21 9.04 1.16 5.24
CA ASP A 21 9.15 2.35 6.11
C ASP A 21 8.30 3.57 5.69
N GLY A 22 7.56 3.49 4.58
CA GLY A 22 6.71 4.58 4.09
C GLY A 22 7.46 5.84 3.66
N SER A 23 8.80 5.80 3.56
CA SER A 23 9.64 6.97 3.27
C SER A 23 9.34 7.65 1.94
N TRP A 24 8.67 6.96 1.02
CA TRP A 24 8.22 7.50 -0.27
C TRP A 24 7.17 8.62 -0.11
N MET A 25 6.35 8.60 0.94
CA MET A 25 5.31 9.63 1.14
C MET A 25 5.92 11.02 1.34
N LYS A 26 7.11 11.11 1.94
CA LYS A 26 7.85 12.37 2.12
C LYS A 26 8.32 13.00 0.80
N LYS A 27 8.24 12.26 -0.31
CA LYS A 27 8.68 12.70 -1.64
C LYS A 27 7.51 13.17 -2.51
N VAL A 28 6.28 12.96 -2.07
CA VAL A 28 5.07 13.36 -2.81
C VAL A 28 4.94 14.89 -2.73
N PRO A 29 4.85 15.60 -3.86
CA PRO A 29 4.62 17.04 -3.87
C PRO A 29 3.20 17.41 -3.39
N PRO A 30 2.98 18.62 -2.82
CA PRO A 30 1.67 19.08 -2.38
C PRO A 30 0.53 18.91 -3.40
N ARG A 31 0.78 19.24 -4.68
CA ARG A 31 -0.20 19.09 -5.76
C ARG A 31 -0.68 17.65 -5.97
N ASP A 32 0.17 16.67 -5.65
CA ASP A 32 -0.12 15.25 -5.87
C ASP A 32 -0.92 14.69 -4.69
N HIS A 33 -0.71 15.20 -3.45
CA HIS A 33 -1.56 14.89 -2.29
C HIS A 33 -3.03 15.27 -2.53
N GLU A 34 -3.26 16.35 -3.27
CA GLU A 34 -4.60 16.92 -3.52
C GLU A 34 -5.26 16.35 -4.79
N ARG A 35 -4.60 15.44 -5.53
CA ARG A 35 -5.11 14.94 -6.81
C ARG A 35 -6.19 13.88 -6.59
N PRO A 36 -7.46 14.14 -6.96
CA PRO A 36 -8.55 13.18 -6.78
C PRO A 36 -8.54 12.11 -7.88
N SER A 37 -9.08 10.93 -7.56
CA SER A 37 -9.37 9.90 -8.57
C SER A 37 -10.50 10.33 -9.49
N PRO A 38 -10.40 10.13 -10.82
CA PRO A 38 -11.51 10.36 -11.73
C PRO A 38 -12.62 9.28 -11.63
N PHE A 39 -12.43 8.22 -10.82
CA PHE A 39 -13.29 7.03 -10.77
C PHE A 39 -14.01 6.80 -9.44
N HIS A 40 -14.35 7.87 -8.71
CA HIS A 40 -15.04 7.78 -7.41
C HIS A 40 -16.18 6.74 -7.41
N GLU A 41 -15.99 5.67 -6.65
CA GLU A 41 -16.96 4.58 -6.40
C GLU A 41 -17.50 3.85 -7.66
N GLN A 42 -16.78 3.93 -8.78
CA GLN A 42 -17.18 3.25 -10.02
C GLN A 42 -16.79 1.76 -9.96
N SER A 43 -17.79 0.89 -9.89
CA SER A 43 -17.60 -0.57 -9.78
C SER A 43 -16.80 -1.17 -10.96
N GLU A 44 -16.98 -0.59 -12.14
CA GLU A 44 -16.30 -0.96 -13.38
C GLU A 44 -14.80 -0.64 -13.31
N ALA A 45 -14.44 0.49 -12.69
CA ALA A 45 -13.05 0.87 -12.47
C ALA A 45 -12.36 -0.08 -11.49
N VAL A 46 -13.05 -0.47 -10.41
CA VAL A 46 -12.57 -1.50 -9.46
C VAL A 46 -12.37 -2.84 -10.17
N ALA A 47 -13.33 -3.28 -10.99
CA ALA A 47 -13.22 -4.53 -11.74
C ALA A 47 -12.06 -4.52 -12.75
N ALA A 48 -11.83 -3.40 -13.44
CA ALA A 48 -10.68 -3.21 -14.32
C ALA A 48 -9.36 -3.20 -13.53
N GLY A 49 -9.32 -2.49 -12.41
CA GLY A 49 -8.18 -2.43 -11.50
C GLY A 49 -7.78 -3.80 -10.97
N LYS A 50 -8.75 -4.64 -10.60
CA LYS A 50 -8.48 -6.01 -10.14
C LYS A 50 -7.74 -6.85 -11.19
N ARG A 51 -8.12 -6.73 -12.47
CA ARG A 51 -7.44 -7.43 -13.56
C ARG A 51 -6.01 -6.92 -13.75
N LEU A 52 -5.82 -5.61 -13.74
CA LEU A 52 -4.50 -4.98 -13.83
C LEU A 52 -3.60 -5.39 -12.65
N PHE A 53 -4.16 -5.44 -11.44
CA PHE A 53 -3.45 -5.83 -10.23
C PHE A 53 -2.91 -7.26 -10.33
N GLY A 54 -3.73 -8.20 -10.81
CA GLY A 54 -3.31 -9.57 -11.06
C GLY A 54 -2.13 -9.67 -12.05
N ALA A 55 -2.16 -8.86 -13.11
CA ALA A 55 -1.12 -8.85 -14.14
C ALA A 55 0.19 -8.19 -13.70
N HIS A 56 0.14 -7.18 -12.84
CA HIS A 56 1.29 -6.29 -12.59
C HIS A 56 1.78 -6.27 -11.13
N CYS A 57 0.90 -6.50 -10.16
CA CYS A 57 1.18 -6.20 -8.74
C CYS A 57 1.19 -7.44 -7.84
N ALA A 58 0.30 -8.41 -8.11
CA ALA A 58 0.07 -9.58 -7.25
C ALA A 58 1.32 -10.45 -7.02
N SER A 59 2.22 -10.53 -8.03
CA SER A 59 3.48 -11.29 -7.92
C SER A 59 4.33 -10.83 -6.73
N CYS A 60 4.30 -9.53 -6.41
CA CYS A 60 5.03 -8.94 -5.29
C CYS A 60 4.16 -8.73 -4.05
N HIS A 61 2.93 -8.25 -4.22
CA HIS A 61 2.05 -7.84 -3.11
C HIS A 61 1.10 -8.94 -2.61
N GLY A 62 1.10 -10.14 -3.21
CA GLY A 62 0.16 -11.21 -2.87
C GLY A 62 -1.11 -11.14 -3.72
N GLU A 63 -1.77 -12.29 -3.90
CA GLU A 63 -3.00 -12.36 -4.71
C GLU A 63 -4.17 -11.63 -4.04
N ASN A 64 -4.16 -11.56 -2.70
CA ASN A 64 -5.13 -10.83 -1.89
C ASN A 64 -4.56 -9.50 -1.36
N ALA A 65 -3.44 -9.04 -1.92
CA ALA A 65 -2.73 -7.83 -1.52
C ALA A 65 -2.26 -7.79 -0.05
N GLU A 66 -2.12 -8.95 0.57
CA GLU A 66 -1.72 -9.18 1.96
C GLU A 66 -0.22 -8.95 2.22
N GLY A 67 0.55 -8.68 1.16
CA GLY A 67 1.99 -8.51 1.22
C GLY A 67 2.76 -9.84 1.25
N LYS A 68 4.08 -9.74 1.12
CA LYS A 68 5.03 -10.85 1.23
C LYS A 68 6.22 -10.37 2.05
N LYS A 69 7.09 -11.26 2.54
CA LYS A 69 8.25 -10.97 3.43
C LYS A 69 8.82 -9.52 3.42
N LYS A 70 9.20 -9.00 2.25
CA LYS A 70 9.80 -7.65 2.08
C LYS A 70 8.94 -6.69 1.22
N LYS A 71 7.68 -7.03 0.97
CA LYS A 71 6.73 -6.28 0.12
C LYS A 71 5.49 -5.99 0.95
N PRO A 72 5.11 -4.72 1.12
CA PRO A 72 4.08 -4.35 2.09
C PRO A 72 2.70 -4.88 1.69
N ALA A 73 1.86 -5.14 2.69
CA ALA A 73 0.44 -5.32 2.51
C ALA A 73 -0.19 -4.03 2.00
N LEU A 74 -0.99 -4.12 0.95
CA LEU A 74 -1.75 -2.96 0.47
C LEU A 74 -3.04 -2.76 1.27
N THR A 75 -3.45 -3.74 2.08
CA THR A 75 -4.50 -3.61 3.10
C THR A 75 -4.03 -2.89 4.36
N SER A 76 -2.76 -2.50 4.45
CA SER A 76 -2.23 -1.77 5.62
C SER A 76 -2.86 -0.39 5.80
N GLU A 77 -2.93 0.08 7.04
CA GLU A 77 -3.44 1.42 7.41
C GLU A 77 -2.76 2.53 6.60
N ARG A 78 -1.45 2.40 6.38
CA ARG A 78 -0.67 3.34 5.56
C ARG A 78 -1.25 3.52 4.16
N VAL A 79 -1.62 2.43 3.50
CA VAL A 79 -2.15 2.48 2.13
C VAL A 79 -3.62 2.83 2.13
N GLN A 80 -4.41 2.27 3.05
CA GLN A 80 -5.87 2.45 3.04
C GLN A 80 -6.28 3.82 3.59
N GLN A 81 -5.67 4.29 4.68
CA GLN A 81 -6.13 5.45 5.44
C GLN A 81 -5.19 6.65 5.36
N GLN A 82 -3.87 6.45 5.34
CA GLN A 82 -2.92 7.56 5.44
C GLN A 82 -2.52 8.13 4.07
N ALA A 83 -2.27 7.27 3.09
CA ALA A 83 -1.94 7.69 1.73
C ALA A 83 -3.21 8.16 0.99
N THR A 84 -3.15 9.33 0.39
CA THR A 84 -4.21 9.79 -0.54
C THR A 84 -4.18 8.95 -1.82
N GLU A 85 -5.23 9.01 -2.62
CA GLU A 85 -5.21 8.35 -3.95
C GLU A 85 -4.14 8.96 -4.86
N GLY A 86 -3.94 10.27 -4.79
CA GLY A 86 -2.88 10.97 -5.52
C GLY A 86 -1.47 10.60 -5.06
N ASP A 87 -1.26 10.28 -3.78
CA ASP A 87 0.01 9.76 -3.27
C ASP A 87 0.35 8.42 -3.93
N ILE A 88 -0.65 7.54 -4.03
CA ILE A 88 -0.49 6.22 -4.66
C ILE A 88 -0.26 6.40 -6.16
N HIS A 89 -0.97 7.33 -6.82
CA HIS A 89 -0.73 7.65 -8.23
C HIS A 89 0.72 8.10 -8.46
N TRP A 90 1.19 9.05 -7.67
CA TRP A 90 2.57 9.53 -7.73
C TRP A 90 3.56 8.37 -7.53
N LEU A 91 3.31 7.49 -6.57
CA LEU A 91 4.14 6.32 -6.32
C LEU A 91 4.12 5.33 -7.50
N LEU A 92 2.98 5.09 -8.13
CA LEU A 92 2.88 4.22 -9.31
C LEU A 92 3.65 4.80 -10.50
N VAL A 93 3.60 6.12 -10.71
CA VAL A 93 4.34 6.78 -11.79
C VAL A 93 5.84 6.78 -11.53
N ASN A 94 6.29 7.06 -10.31
CA ASN A 94 7.72 7.24 -10.01
C ASN A 94 8.41 5.94 -9.58
N GLY A 95 7.65 4.98 -9.05
CA GLY A 95 8.16 3.79 -8.39
C GLY A 95 8.92 4.10 -7.10
N ASN A 96 9.48 3.04 -6.51
CA ASN A 96 10.41 3.12 -5.40
C ASN A 96 11.51 2.06 -5.60
N MET A 97 12.39 2.31 -6.57
CA MET A 97 13.44 1.37 -6.99
C MET A 97 14.40 1.01 -5.86
N GLY A 98 14.69 1.93 -4.94
CA GLY A 98 15.50 1.66 -3.75
C GLY A 98 14.87 0.65 -2.77
N ARG A 99 13.58 0.33 -2.93
CA ARG A 99 12.85 -0.73 -2.20
C ARG A 99 12.32 -1.81 -3.16
N GLY A 100 12.74 -1.77 -4.42
CA GLY A 100 12.37 -2.74 -5.46
C GLY A 100 10.90 -2.68 -5.89
N MET A 101 10.27 -1.50 -5.86
CA MET A 101 8.98 -1.25 -6.52
C MET A 101 9.24 -0.53 -7.85
N PRO A 102 8.91 -1.12 -9.01
CA PRO A 102 9.11 -0.47 -10.30
C PRO A 102 8.15 0.71 -10.53
N SER A 103 8.46 1.52 -11.52
CA SER A 103 7.53 2.50 -12.09
C SER A 103 6.57 1.82 -13.06
N TRP A 104 5.34 2.31 -13.08
CA TRP A 104 4.25 1.90 -13.96
C TRP A 104 3.82 3.01 -14.94
N ALA A 105 4.64 4.04 -15.13
CA ALA A 105 4.33 5.19 -16.00
C ALA A 105 4.08 4.83 -17.48
N LYS A 106 4.37 3.59 -17.89
CA LYS A 106 4.03 3.07 -19.23
C LYS A 106 2.56 2.65 -19.38
N LEU A 107 1.86 2.41 -18.28
CA LEU A 107 0.42 2.20 -18.31
C LEU A 107 -0.29 3.54 -18.59
N PRO A 108 -1.34 3.57 -19.42
CA PRO A 108 -2.16 4.76 -19.59
C PRO A 108 -2.68 5.29 -18.25
N ASP A 109 -2.74 6.61 -18.07
CA ASP A 109 -3.18 7.25 -16.81
C ASP A 109 -4.52 6.70 -16.28
N PRO A 110 -5.55 6.46 -17.11
CA PRO A 110 -6.79 5.83 -16.64
C PRO A 110 -6.60 4.45 -16.01
N GLN A 111 -5.65 3.65 -16.50
CA GLN A 111 -5.37 2.32 -15.94
C GLN A 111 -4.70 2.42 -14.56
N LEU A 112 -3.85 3.43 -14.34
CA LEU A 112 -3.27 3.68 -13.02
C LEU A 112 -4.36 4.05 -12.02
N TRP A 113 -5.33 4.87 -12.41
CA TRP A 113 -6.47 5.21 -11.55
C TRP A 113 -7.40 4.03 -11.29
N GLN A 114 -7.60 3.15 -12.26
CA GLN A 114 -8.35 1.90 -12.06
C GLN A 114 -7.63 0.99 -11.05
N LEU A 115 -6.29 0.85 -11.15
CA LEU A 115 -5.48 0.14 -10.16
C LEU A 115 -5.70 0.72 -8.76
N ILE A 116 -5.67 2.04 -8.61
CA ILE A 116 -5.87 2.72 -7.32
C ILE A 116 -7.28 2.48 -6.79
N ALA A 117 -8.30 2.58 -7.63
CA ALA A 117 -9.69 2.30 -7.25
C ALA A 117 -9.84 0.88 -6.67
N TYR A 118 -9.19 -0.12 -7.30
CA TYR A 118 -9.15 -1.47 -6.74
C TYR A 118 -8.36 -1.55 -5.43
N ILE A 119 -7.17 -0.93 -5.35
CA ILE A 119 -6.36 -0.96 -4.13
C ILE A 119 -7.13 -0.37 -2.94
N LYS A 120 -7.87 0.73 -3.14
CA LYS A 120 -8.69 1.38 -2.11
C LYS A 120 -9.97 0.63 -1.75
N SER A 121 -10.35 -0.40 -2.53
CA SER A 121 -11.50 -1.25 -2.23
C SER A 121 -11.17 -2.47 -1.36
N LEU A 122 -9.93 -2.62 -0.88
CA LEU A 122 -9.43 -3.82 -0.19
C LEU A 122 -9.53 -3.77 1.35
N HIS A 123 -10.32 -2.84 1.87
CA HIS A 123 -10.51 -2.55 3.31
C HIS A 123 -10.60 -3.79 4.22
#